data_AF-A0A352L363-F1
#
_entry.id   AF-A0A352L363-F1
#
_cell.length_a   1.000
_cell.length_b   1.000
_cell.length_c   1.000
_cell.angle_alpha   90.00
_cell.angle_beta   90.00
_cell.angle_gamma   90.00
#
_symmetry.space_group_name_H-M   'P 1'
#
loop_
_entity.id
_entity.type
_entity.pdbx_description
1 polymer ?
#
loop_
_entity_poly.entity_id
_entity_poly.type
_entity_poly.pdbx_seq_one_letter_code
_entity_poly.pdbx_strand_id
1 'polypeptide(L)'
;APVLEDTPPLPAGYQSGGPGDPAPATDPATGSEPPASAEVSEQNEAATVVPQPAGPPWYRQWFFSNTAAYEVNRGGYTTLNFVPSIGTTLLGIICGQLLFSTQRGAVEKLGLLVALAAGCFVLGVAAHLTVCPIVKRIWTPSWVLFSGGYVIAMLAVFYFLFDILPLRILAFPLVVVGTNSILIYMLGQTVTGWVREQVVRVHFSGFIEHVFGPKALDPQWYGPLTLPTATFAVYWLFLLWLYRQKIFLRI
;
A
#
# COMPACT_ATOMS: atom_id res chain seq x y z
N ALA A 1 26.40 11.51 14.85
CA ALA A 1 25.80 10.51 13.95
C ALA A 1 26.50 9.18 14.24
N PRO A 2 25.82 8.15 14.74
CA PRO A 2 26.50 6.91 15.05
C PRO A 2 26.68 6.10 13.77
N VAL A 3 27.93 5.71 13.53
CA VAL A 3 28.38 4.76 12.53
C VAL A 3 27.88 3.38 12.96
N LEU A 4 27.12 2.70 12.10
CA LEU A 4 26.78 1.30 12.28
C LEU A 4 27.79 0.47 11.48
N GLU A 5 28.82 0.01 12.19
CA GLU A 5 29.68 -1.11 11.80
C GLU A 5 28.83 -2.39 11.82
N ASP A 6 28.43 -2.86 10.65
CA ASP A 6 28.10 -4.27 10.41
C ASP A 6 28.09 -4.50 8.89
N THR A 7 29.29 -4.60 8.30
CA THR A 7 29.46 -5.11 6.93
C THR A 7 30.03 -6.51 7.02
N PRO A 8 29.30 -7.56 6.59
CA PRO A 8 29.88 -8.89 6.45
C PRO A 8 30.91 -8.90 5.30
N PRO A 9 31.96 -9.74 5.35
CA PRO A 9 33.02 -9.73 4.35
C PRO A 9 32.50 -10.13 2.97
N LEU A 10 32.93 -9.39 1.95
CA LEU A 10 32.63 -9.68 0.54
C LEU A 10 33.13 -11.11 0.18
N PRO A 11 32.36 -11.87 -0.61
CA PRO A 11 32.80 -13.19 -1.07
C PRO A 11 34.05 -13.06 -1.96
N ALA A 12 35.03 -13.94 -1.73
CA ALA A 12 36.27 -14.00 -2.48
C ALA A 12 35.99 -14.25 -3.97
N GLY A 13 36.27 -13.25 -4.80
CA GLY A 13 36.04 -13.29 -6.25
C GLY A 13 35.46 -12.02 -6.87
N TYR A 14 35.07 -11.01 -6.06
CA TYR A 14 34.56 -9.75 -6.58
C TYR A 14 35.70 -8.83 -7.05
N GLN A 15 36.08 -8.92 -8.33
CA GLN A 15 36.91 -7.89 -8.97
C GLN A 15 36.05 -6.67 -9.29
N SER A 16 36.39 -5.52 -8.71
CA SER A 16 35.79 -4.23 -9.01
C SER A 16 36.25 -3.76 -10.40
N GLY A 17 35.48 -4.09 -11.44
CA GLY A 17 35.68 -3.54 -12.78
C GLY A 17 35.12 -2.11 -12.87
N GLY A 18 35.90 -1.12 -12.44
CA GLY A 18 35.66 0.30 -12.75
C GLY A 18 36.27 0.68 -14.11
N PRO A 19 35.65 1.58 -14.89
CA PRO A 19 36.21 1.98 -16.17
C PRO A 19 37.30 3.03 -15.94
N GLY A 20 38.56 2.63 -16.12
CA GLY A 20 39.70 3.52 -16.19
C GLY A 20 40.79 3.21 -15.17
N ASP A 21 41.75 2.38 -15.57
CA ASP A 21 43.14 2.46 -15.12
C ASP A 21 44.04 1.78 -16.18
N PRO A 22 45.23 2.34 -16.48
CA PRO A 22 46.07 1.89 -17.59
C PRO A 22 46.86 0.62 -17.22
N ALA A 23 46.97 -0.29 -18.19
CA ALA A 23 47.78 -1.51 -18.08
C ALA A 23 49.26 -1.20 -17.79
N PRO A 24 49.94 -1.92 -16.88
CA PRO A 24 51.39 -1.84 -16.79
C PRO A 24 52.04 -2.84 -17.74
N ALA A 25 52.98 -2.32 -18.52
CA ALA A 25 53.89 -3.05 -19.39
C ALA A 25 54.84 -3.96 -18.59
N THR A 26 55.10 -5.15 -19.11
CA THR A 26 56.36 -5.89 -18.90
C THR A 26 56.77 -6.60 -20.20
N ASP A 27 57.93 -6.22 -20.69
CA ASP A 27 58.75 -6.80 -21.78
C ASP A 27 59.80 -7.76 -21.16
N PRO A 28 60.65 -8.48 -21.91
CA PRO A 28 60.38 -9.55 -22.87
C PRO A 28 61.22 -10.82 -22.54
N ALA A 29 61.25 -11.79 -23.46
CA ALA A 29 62.21 -12.90 -23.57
C ALA A 29 61.92 -14.19 -22.77
N THR A 30 61.47 -15.23 -23.48
CA THR A 30 62.34 -16.35 -23.85
C THR A 30 61.74 -17.07 -25.06
N GLY A 31 62.53 -17.23 -26.12
CA GLY A 31 62.11 -17.88 -27.36
C GLY A 31 62.25 -19.41 -27.30
N SER A 32 61.39 -20.10 -28.06
CA SER A 32 61.76 -21.14 -29.02
C SER A 32 60.49 -21.79 -29.59
N GLU A 33 60.46 -21.95 -30.90
CA GLU A 33 59.47 -22.72 -31.68
C GLU A 33 60.28 -23.58 -32.69
N PRO A 34 59.71 -24.62 -33.34
CA PRO A 34 59.45 -25.98 -32.85
C PRO A 34 60.28 -27.02 -33.71
N PRO A 35 60.05 -28.37 -33.79
CA PRO A 35 58.81 -28.99 -34.27
C PRO A 35 58.46 -30.43 -33.77
N ALA A 36 57.27 -30.85 -34.19
CA ALA A 36 56.88 -32.20 -34.63
C ALA A 36 56.32 -33.24 -33.62
N SER A 37 55.13 -33.70 -34.01
CA SER A 37 54.46 -34.98 -33.72
C SER A 37 53.86 -35.19 -32.32
N ALA A 38 52.55 -34.97 -32.22
CA ALA A 38 51.63 -36.01 -31.79
C ALA A 38 50.19 -35.56 -32.10
N GLU A 39 49.58 -36.24 -33.07
CA GLU A 39 48.15 -36.19 -33.32
C GLU A 39 47.41 -36.61 -32.05
N VAL A 40 46.66 -35.69 -31.45
CA VAL A 40 45.60 -36.03 -30.49
C VAL A 40 44.33 -35.37 -31.00
N SER A 41 43.50 -36.24 -31.58
CA SER A 41 42.12 -36.06 -31.99
C SER A 41 41.35 -35.02 -31.16
N GLU A 42 41.03 -33.91 -31.82
CA GLU A 42 40.16 -32.83 -31.38
C GLU A 42 38.71 -33.34 -31.30
N GLN A 43 38.31 -33.86 -30.14
CA GLN A 43 36.89 -33.99 -29.81
C GLN A 43 36.35 -32.59 -29.54
N ASN A 44 35.83 -31.97 -30.59
CA ASN A 44 34.97 -30.79 -30.52
C ASN A 44 33.70 -31.15 -29.73
N GLU A 45 33.77 -31.02 -28.42
CA GLU A 45 32.59 -30.87 -27.57
C GLU A 45 32.00 -29.50 -27.89
N ALA A 46 31.12 -29.48 -28.90
CA ALA A 46 30.33 -28.31 -29.23
C ALA A 46 29.54 -27.93 -27.98
N ALA A 47 30.06 -26.94 -27.24
CA ALA A 47 29.34 -26.28 -26.18
C ALA A 47 28.01 -25.80 -26.78
N THR A 48 26.94 -26.54 -26.49
CA THR A 48 25.57 -26.11 -26.75
C THR A 48 25.40 -24.81 -25.97
N VAL A 49 25.66 -23.68 -26.63
CA VAL A 49 25.30 -22.36 -26.13
C VAL A 49 23.79 -22.39 -26.05
N VAL A 50 23.28 -22.71 -24.86
CA VAL A 50 21.88 -22.50 -24.52
C VAL A 50 21.61 -21.04 -24.89
N PRO A 51 20.70 -20.73 -25.83
CA PRO A 51 20.40 -19.36 -26.16
C PRO A 51 19.97 -18.68 -24.86
N GLN A 52 20.79 -17.75 -24.39
CA GLN A 52 20.41 -16.91 -23.26
C GLN A 52 19.12 -16.21 -23.71
N PRO A 53 17.98 -16.39 -23.01
CA PRO A 53 16.72 -15.82 -23.45
C PRO A 53 16.96 -14.32 -23.59
N ALA A 54 16.64 -13.78 -24.78
CA ALA A 54 16.79 -12.35 -25.05
C ALA A 54 16.20 -11.59 -23.85
N GLY A 55 17.07 -10.80 -23.19
CA GLY A 55 16.67 -10.06 -22.01
C GLY A 55 15.39 -9.26 -22.31
N PRO A 56 14.55 -9.00 -21.29
CA PRO A 56 13.36 -8.20 -21.50
C PRO A 56 13.74 -6.91 -22.24
N PRO A 57 12.94 -6.44 -23.22
CA PRO A 57 13.25 -5.24 -24.00
C PRO A 57 13.69 -4.08 -23.11
N TRP A 58 14.54 -3.18 -23.63
CA TRP A 58 15.16 -2.09 -22.84
C TRP A 58 14.15 -1.33 -21.96
N TYR A 59 12.94 -1.11 -22.46
CA TYR A 59 11.87 -0.44 -21.70
C TYR A 59 11.37 -1.30 -20.53
N ARG A 60 11.23 -2.61 -20.70
CA ARG A 60 10.78 -3.52 -19.64
C ARG A 60 11.84 -3.71 -18.57
N GLN A 61 13.11 -3.76 -18.96
CA GLN A 61 14.23 -3.80 -18.02
C GLN A 61 14.32 -2.51 -17.20
N TRP A 62 14.17 -1.35 -17.84
CA TRP A 62 14.26 -0.05 -17.17
C TRP A 62 13.07 0.26 -16.25
N PHE A 63 11.83 -0.06 -16.66
CA PHE A 63 10.63 0.27 -15.89
C PHE A 63 10.18 -0.82 -14.91
N PHE A 64 10.42 -2.10 -15.20
CA PHE A 64 9.69 -3.20 -14.53
C PHE A 64 10.56 -4.36 -14.06
N SER A 65 11.85 -4.42 -14.39
CA SER A 65 12.68 -5.60 -14.09
C SER A 65 14.06 -5.19 -13.59
N ASN A 66 14.14 -4.91 -12.30
CA ASN A 66 15.40 -4.96 -11.59
C ASN A 66 15.67 -6.42 -11.20
N THR A 67 16.73 -7.02 -11.72
CA THR A 67 17.12 -8.41 -11.41
C THR A 67 17.79 -8.52 -10.04
N ALA A 68 18.28 -7.40 -9.49
CA ALA A 68 18.78 -7.31 -8.13
C ALA A 68 17.66 -6.93 -7.15
N ALA A 69 17.66 -7.55 -5.96
CA ALA A 69 16.75 -7.18 -4.88
C ALA A 69 16.96 -5.70 -4.51
N TYR A 70 15.88 -4.92 -4.41
CA TYR A 70 15.97 -3.50 -4.06
C TYR A 70 16.27 -3.34 -2.56
N GLU A 71 17.51 -3.00 -2.21
CA GLU A 71 17.98 -2.98 -0.82
C GLU A 71 17.58 -1.71 -0.04
N VAL A 72 17.41 -0.57 -0.73
CA VAL A 72 17.18 0.75 -0.11
C VAL A 72 15.80 0.86 0.55
N ASN A 73 14.79 0.15 0.04
CA ASN A 73 13.46 0.10 0.64
C ASN A 73 12.90 -1.34 0.58
N ARG A 74 13.18 -2.12 1.63
CA ARG A 74 12.64 -3.50 1.80
C ARG A 74 11.10 -3.55 1.75
N GLY A 75 10.43 -2.41 1.96
CA GLY A 75 8.98 -2.26 1.84
C GLY A 75 8.46 -2.24 0.40
N GLY A 76 9.32 -2.13 -0.61
CA GLY A 76 8.95 -2.18 -2.03
C GLY A 76 8.13 -0.98 -2.51
N TYR A 77 8.15 0.15 -1.81
CA TYR A 77 7.46 1.37 -2.25
C TYR A 77 8.28 2.06 -3.35
N THR A 78 7.63 2.35 -4.48
CA THR A 78 8.25 2.96 -5.65
C THR A 78 7.77 4.40 -5.82
N THR A 79 8.65 5.28 -6.30
CA THR A 79 8.33 6.69 -6.55
C THR A 79 7.24 6.86 -7.61
N LEU A 80 7.11 5.92 -8.55
CA LEU A 80 6.18 6.00 -9.68
C LEU A 80 4.69 5.83 -9.31
N ASN A 81 4.37 5.51 -8.05
CA ASN A 81 3.00 5.30 -7.57
C ASN A 81 2.12 6.57 -7.62
N PHE A 82 2.70 7.74 -7.87
CA PHE A 82 1.92 8.97 -8.04
C PHE A 82 0.98 8.91 -9.26
N VAL A 83 1.39 8.26 -10.36
CA VAL A 83 0.59 8.14 -11.59
C VAL A 83 -0.72 7.38 -11.33
N PRO A 84 -0.71 6.15 -10.80
CA PRO A 84 -1.94 5.46 -10.45
C PRO A 84 -2.71 6.15 -9.30
N SER A 85 -2.03 6.87 -8.41
CA SER A 85 -2.70 7.69 -7.39
C SER A 85 -3.55 8.81 -8.00
N ILE A 86 -3.07 9.48 -9.07
CA ILE A 86 -3.88 10.47 -9.82
C ILE A 86 -5.14 9.81 -10.37
N GLY A 87 -5.04 8.58 -10.89
CA GLY A 87 -6.21 7.82 -11.34
C GLY A 87 -7.26 7.62 -10.23
N THR A 88 -6.79 7.32 -9.01
CA THR A 88 -7.68 7.17 -7.84
C THR A 88 -8.38 8.51 -7.51
N THR A 89 -7.63 9.61 -7.53
CA THR A 89 -8.17 10.96 -7.30
C THR A 89 -9.20 11.34 -8.35
N LEU A 90 -8.94 11.07 -9.63
CA LEU A 90 -9.87 11.34 -10.73
C LEU A 90 -11.18 10.56 -10.58
N LEU A 91 -11.12 9.27 -10.22
CA LEU A 91 -12.32 8.48 -9.91
C LEU A 91 -13.15 9.13 -8.80
N GLY A 92 -12.49 9.61 -7.74
CA GLY A 92 -13.14 10.35 -6.66
C GLY A 92 -13.81 11.64 -7.13
N ILE A 93 -13.12 12.44 -7.96
CA ILE A 93 -13.67 13.68 -8.54
C ILE A 93 -14.90 13.39 -9.39
N ILE A 94 -14.86 12.36 -10.25
CA ILE A 94 -16.00 11.96 -11.09
C ILE A 94 -17.22 11.60 -10.22
N CYS A 95 -17.01 10.81 -9.17
CA CYS A 95 -18.09 10.45 -8.24
C CYS A 95 -18.64 11.66 -7.49
N GLY A 96 -17.78 12.57 -7.03
CA GLY A 96 -18.18 13.80 -6.36
C GLY A 96 -18.99 14.71 -7.27
N GLN A 97 -18.56 14.90 -8.52
CA GLN A 97 -19.31 15.66 -9.53
C GLN A 97 -20.68 15.05 -9.82
N LEU A 98 -20.77 13.73 -9.93
CA LEU A 98 -22.04 13.02 -10.09
C LEU A 98 -22.99 13.28 -8.91
N LEU A 99 -22.47 13.27 -7.68
CA LEU A 99 -23.26 13.50 -6.48
C LEU A 99 -23.77 14.95 -6.38
N PHE A 100 -22.92 15.92 -6.71
CA PHE A 100 -23.27 17.35 -6.71
C PHE A 100 -24.17 17.79 -7.87
N SER A 101 -24.29 16.99 -8.94
CA SER A 101 -25.13 17.33 -10.08
C SER A 101 -26.61 17.48 -9.66
N THR A 102 -27.22 18.62 -9.93
CA THR A 102 -28.65 18.87 -9.67
C THR A 102 -29.56 18.38 -10.80
N GLN A 103 -29.00 17.97 -11.93
CA GLN A 103 -29.77 17.58 -13.12
C GLN A 103 -30.29 16.14 -13.09
N ARG A 104 -29.77 15.30 -12.19
CA ARG A 104 -30.08 13.86 -12.14
C ARG A 104 -30.90 13.50 -10.91
N GLY A 105 -31.87 12.61 -11.09
CA GLY A 105 -32.69 12.08 -10.00
C GLY A 105 -31.89 11.20 -9.04
N ALA A 106 -32.39 11.01 -7.82
CA ALA A 106 -31.67 10.23 -6.81
C ALA A 106 -31.43 8.76 -7.23
N VAL A 107 -32.45 8.09 -7.76
CA VAL A 107 -32.33 6.70 -8.24
C VAL A 107 -31.38 6.59 -9.43
N GLU A 108 -31.36 7.60 -10.32
CA GLU A 108 -30.46 7.64 -11.46
C GLU A 108 -28.99 7.76 -11.02
N LYS A 109 -28.70 8.65 -10.05
CA LYS A 109 -27.37 8.79 -9.45
C LYS A 109 -26.89 7.48 -8.82
N LEU A 110 -27.78 6.79 -8.10
CA LEU A 110 -27.47 5.49 -7.51
C LEU A 110 -27.14 4.45 -8.60
N GLY A 111 -27.97 4.36 -9.64
CA GLY A 111 -27.73 3.44 -10.76
C GLY A 111 -26.38 3.68 -11.44
N LEU A 112 -26.00 4.94 -11.62
CA LEU A 112 -24.70 5.31 -12.18
C LEU A 112 -23.53 4.99 -11.25
N LEU A 113 -23.66 5.20 -9.93
CA LEU A 113 -22.64 4.81 -8.96
C LEU A 113 -22.43 3.30 -8.97
N VAL A 114 -23.51 2.51 -9.02
CA VAL A 114 -23.44 1.05 -9.11
C VAL A 114 -22.81 0.61 -10.43
N ALA A 115 -23.20 1.22 -11.55
CA ALA A 115 -22.61 0.94 -12.86
C ALA A 115 -21.11 1.27 -12.91
N LEU A 116 -20.70 2.40 -12.31
CA LEU A 116 -19.30 2.81 -12.23
C LEU A 116 -18.51 1.86 -11.32
N ALA A 117 -19.06 1.44 -10.19
CA ALA A 117 -18.44 0.45 -9.31
C ALA A 117 -18.23 -0.89 -10.02
N ALA A 118 -19.27 -1.40 -10.70
CA ALA A 118 -19.19 -2.63 -11.48
C ALA A 118 -18.19 -2.50 -12.63
N GLY A 119 -18.19 -1.38 -13.35
CA GLY A 119 -17.22 -1.08 -14.40
C GLY A 119 -15.79 -1.08 -13.88
N CYS A 120 -15.53 -0.45 -12.74
CA CYS A 120 -14.21 -0.45 -12.10
C CYS A 120 -13.78 -1.85 -11.67
N PHE A 121 -14.69 -2.68 -11.15
CA PHE A 121 -14.38 -4.07 -10.80
C PHE A 121 -14.02 -4.91 -12.03
N VAL A 122 -14.84 -4.86 -13.07
CA VAL A 122 -14.61 -5.62 -14.31
C VAL A 122 -13.30 -5.18 -14.95
N LEU A 123 -13.06 -3.88 -15.06
CA LEU A 123 -11.80 -3.36 -15.62
C LEU A 123 -10.60 -3.68 -14.74
N GLY A 124 -10.72 -3.63 -13.41
CA GLY A 124 -9.64 -3.98 -12.49
C GLY A 124 -9.25 -5.46 -12.57
N VAL A 125 -10.23 -6.36 -12.67
CA VAL A 125 -9.99 -7.80 -12.86
C VAL A 125 -9.48 -8.10 -14.28
N ALA A 126 -10.00 -7.44 -15.32
CA ALA A 126 -9.48 -7.59 -16.67
C ALA A 126 -8.02 -7.13 -16.78
N ALA A 127 -7.69 -5.99 -16.16
CA ALA A 127 -6.33 -5.47 -16.12
C ALA A 127 -5.39 -6.36 -15.29
N HIS A 128 -5.90 -7.06 -14.27
CA HIS A 128 -5.17 -8.09 -13.53
C HIS A 128 -4.64 -9.19 -14.44
N LEU A 129 -5.50 -9.66 -15.35
CA LEU A 129 -5.23 -10.80 -16.20
C LEU A 129 -4.38 -10.44 -17.43
N THR A 130 -4.49 -9.19 -17.92
CA THR A 130 -3.91 -8.78 -19.21
C THR A 130 -2.71 -7.84 -19.11
N VAL A 131 -2.67 -6.95 -18.12
CA VAL A 131 -1.69 -5.85 -18.06
C VAL A 131 -0.76 -5.97 -16.86
N CYS A 132 -1.30 -5.92 -15.64
CA CYS A 132 -0.48 -5.93 -14.43
C CYS A 132 -1.21 -6.56 -13.23
N PRO A 133 -0.50 -7.30 -12.36
CA PRO A 133 -1.11 -7.94 -11.23
C PRO A 133 -1.69 -6.92 -10.23
N ILE A 134 -2.74 -7.31 -9.51
CA ILE A 134 -3.34 -6.46 -8.47
C ILE A 134 -2.41 -6.47 -7.25
N VAL A 135 -1.55 -5.45 -7.15
CA VAL A 135 -0.62 -5.30 -6.02
C VAL A 135 -0.87 -3.98 -5.31
N LYS A 136 -1.34 -4.07 -4.06
CA LYS A 136 -1.58 -2.92 -3.16
C LYS A 136 -0.29 -2.16 -2.84
N ARG A 137 0.82 -2.88 -2.66
CA ARG A 137 2.09 -2.32 -2.15
C ARG A 137 2.71 -1.28 -3.08
N ILE A 138 2.64 -1.51 -4.39
CA ILE A 138 3.11 -0.57 -5.44
C ILE A 138 1.96 0.14 -6.15
N TRP A 139 0.78 0.21 -5.51
CA TRP A 139 -0.40 0.91 -6.02
C TRP A 139 -0.68 0.71 -7.52
N THR A 140 -0.63 -0.54 -8.00
CA THR A 140 -0.76 -0.83 -9.45
C THR A 140 -2.03 -0.25 -10.08
N PRO A 141 -2.03 0.12 -11.38
CA PRO A 141 -3.24 0.58 -12.06
C PRO A 141 -4.42 -0.40 -11.95
N SER A 142 -4.18 -1.72 -12.00
CA SER A 142 -5.22 -2.73 -11.75
C SER A 142 -5.78 -2.65 -10.32
N TRP A 143 -4.93 -2.38 -9.32
CA TRP A 143 -5.35 -2.13 -7.94
C TRP A 143 -6.15 -0.82 -7.79
N VAL A 144 -5.82 0.23 -8.55
CA VAL A 144 -6.59 1.50 -8.55
C VAL A 144 -8.04 1.24 -8.94
N LEU A 145 -8.26 0.52 -10.05
CA LEU A 145 -9.60 0.20 -10.53
C LEU A 145 -10.33 -0.73 -9.56
N PHE A 146 -9.64 -1.77 -9.07
CA PHE A 146 -10.22 -2.73 -8.13
C PHE A 146 -10.64 -2.09 -6.80
N SER A 147 -9.74 -1.30 -6.19
CA SER A 147 -10.02 -0.58 -4.93
C SER A 147 -11.00 0.57 -5.13
N GLY A 148 -10.93 1.26 -6.27
CA GLY A 148 -11.91 2.27 -6.69
C GLY A 148 -13.32 1.68 -6.76
N GLY A 149 -13.48 0.48 -7.33
CA GLY A 149 -14.76 -0.25 -7.34
C GLY A 149 -15.36 -0.43 -5.94
N TYR A 150 -14.54 -0.85 -4.96
CA TYR A 150 -14.99 -0.98 -3.57
C TYR A 150 -15.39 0.35 -2.95
N VAL A 151 -14.60 1.41 -3.14
CA VAL A 151 -14.89 2.73 -2.56
C VAL A 151 -16.16 3.32 -3.17
N ILE A 152 -16.35 3.18 -4.49
CA ILE A 152 -17.55 3.66 -5.19
C ILE A 152 -18.78 2.84 -4.80
N ALA A 153 -18.64 1.52 -4.61
CA ALA A 153 -19.73 0.69 -4.08
C ALA A 153 -20.13 1.11 -2.65
N MET A 154 -19.16 1.37 -1.78
CA MET A 154 -19.43 1.90 -0.43
C MET A 154 -20.12 3.27 -0.48
N LEU A 155 -19.68 4.14 -1.39
CA LEU A 155 -20.33 5.43 -1.63
C LEU A 155 -21.78 5.25 -2.10
N ALA A 156 -22.05 4.29 -3.00
CA ALA A 156 -23.40 3.96 -3.45
C ALA A 156 -24.28 3.48 -2.28
N VAL A 157 -23.74 2.65 -1.38
CA VAL A 157 -24.45 2.18 -0.18
C VAL A 157 -24.78 3.35 0.75
N PHE A 158 -23.83 4.23 1.04
CA PHE A 158 -24.10 5.40 1.89
C PHE A 158 -25.08 6.38 1.25
N TYR A 159 -24.98 6.59 -0.05
CA TYR A 159 -25.92 7.40 -0.81
C TYR A 159 -27.34 6.83 -0.71
N PHE A 160 -27.50 5.52 -0.93
CA PHE A 160 -28.79 4.86 -0.76
C PHE A 160 -29.32 4.97 0.67
N LEU A 161 -28.48 4.74 1.68
CA LEU A 161 -28.89 4.70 3.08
C LEU A 161 -29.33 6.07 3.62
N PHE A 162 -28.62 7.13 3.25
CA PHE A 162 -28.81 8.46 3.83
C PHE A 162 -29.64 9.42 2.96
N ASP A 163 -29.55 9.29 1.64
CA ASP A 163 -30.28 10.17 0.72
C ASP A 163 -31.60 9.56 0.23
N ILE A 164 -31.72 8.22 0.13
CA ILE A 164 -32.93 7.55 -0.34
C ILE A 164 -33.75 6.92 0.80
N LEU A 165 -33.13 6.28 1.79
CA LEU A 165 -33.81 5.55 2.89
C LEU A 165 -34.05 6.39 4.18
N PRO A 166 -34.06 7.72 4.07
CA PRO A 166 -33.80 8.71 5.15
C PRO A 166 -33.26 8.25 6.52
N LEU A 167 -32.29 7.32 6.60
CA LEU A 167 -31.72 6.86 7.89
C LEU A 167 -30.68 7.84 8.47
N ARG A 168 -31.02 9.13 8.50
CA ARG A 168 -30.14 10.23 8.94
C ARG A 168 -29.66 10.09 10.38
N ILE A 169 -30.41 9.40 11.23
CA ILE A 169 -30.03 9.15 12.63
C ILE A 169 -28.77 8.29 12.72
N LEU A 170 -28.59 7.36 11.77
CA LEU A 170 -27.40 6.50 11.72
C LEU A 170 -26.20 7.24 11.11
N ALA A 171 -26.43 8.29 10.32
CA ALA A 171 -25.37 9.16 9.82
C ALA A 171 -24.76 10.02 10.93
N PHE A 172 -25.51 10.35 11.98
CA PHE A 172 -25.07 11.25 13.05
C PHE A 172 -23.70 10.89 13.65
N PRO A 173 -23.45 9.66 14.16
CA PRO A 173 -22.14 9.30 14.70
C PRO A 173 -21.02 9.39 13.66
N LEU A 174 -21.30 9.07 12.40
CA LEU A 174 -20.33 9.15 11.29
C LEU A 174 -19.99 10.61 10.96
N VAL A 175 -20.97 11.51 10.96
CA VAL A 175 -20.78 12.95 10.71
C VAL A 175 -19.92 13.58 11.81
N VAL A 176 -20.15 13.24 13.08
CA VAL A 176 -19.37 13.75 14.21
C VAL A 176 -17.88 13.43 14.04
N VAL A 177 -17.56 12.19 13.68
CA VAL A 177 -16.18 11.75 13.44
C VAL A 177 -15.62 12.37 12.15
N GLY A 178 -16.42 12.40 11.08
CA GLY A 178 -15.99 12.89 9.77
C GLY A 178 -15.66 14.38 9.76
N THR A 179 -16.36 15.20 10.56
CA THR A 179 -16.13 16.66 10.59
C THR A 179 -14.80 17.04 11.26
N ASN A 180 -14.22 16.14 12.06
CA ASN A 180 -12.94 16.32 12.76
C ASN A 180 -12.02 15.10 12.51
N SER A 181 -11.96 14.65 11.26
CA SER A 181 -11.26 13.42 10.85
C SER A 181 -9.74 13.48 11.09
N ILE A 182 -9.11 14.65 10.96
CA ILE A 182 -7.69 14.82 11.26
C ILE A 182 -7.40 14.69 12.76
N LEU A 183 -8.27 15.25 13.61
CA LEU A 183 -8.13 15.19 15.05
C LEU A 183 -8.20 13.74 15.54
N ILE A 184 -9.19 12.96 15.10
CA ILE A 184 -9.31 11.56 15.53
C ILE A 184 -8.10 10.73 15.08
N TYR A 185 -7.55 11.02 13.89
CA TYR A 185 -6.31 10.38 13.44
C TYR A 185 -5.12 10.72 14.35
N MET A 186 -4.94 12.00 14.68
CA MET A 186 -3.88 12.45 15.59
C MET A 186 -4.04 11.86 16.99
N LEU A 187 -5.24 11.85 17.55
CA LEU A 187 -5.53 11.20 18.83
C LEU A 187 -5.18 9.70 18.77
N GLY A 188 -5.55 9.05 17.67
CA GLY A 188 -5.22 7.67 17.35
C GLY A 188 -3.71 7.37 17.40
N GLN A 189 -2.89 8.26 16.87
CA GLN A 189 -1.43 8.07 16.81
C GLN A 189 -0.71 8.51 18.08
N THR A 190 -1.17 9.58 18.74
CA THR A 190 -0.42 10.21 19.83
C THR A 190 -0.81 9.71 21.22
N VAL A 191 -2.10 9.49 21.50
CA VAL A 191 -2.59 9.28 22.88
C VAL A 191 -3.32 7.96 23.11
N THR A 192 -3.44 7.09 22.11
CA THR A 192 -4.20 5.82 22.22
C THR A 192 -3.74 4.91 23.35
N GLY A 193 -2.44 4.75 23.56
CA GLY A 193 -1.94 3.97 24.69
C GLY A 193 -2.37 4.56 26.03
N TRP A 194 -2.21 5.88 26.18
CA TRP A 194 -2.57 6.59 27.41
C TRP A 194 -4.07 6.55 27.69
N VAL A 195 -4.92 6.78 26.69
CA VAL A 195 -6.39 6.74 26.86
C VAL A 195 -6.86 5.33 27.22
N ARG A 196 -6.32 4.30 26.57
CA ARG A 196 -6.67 2.91 26.87
C ARG A 196 -6.33 2.53 28.31
N GLU A 197 -5.12 2.83 28.75
CA GLU A 197 -4.65 2.39 30.07
C GLU A 197 -5.16 3.29 31.20
N GLN A 198 -5.10 4.62 31.05
CA GLN A 198 -5.41 5.55 32.14
C GLN A 198 -6.88 5.97 32.18
N VAL A 199 -7.52 6.11 31.03
CA VAL A 199 -8.94 6.52 31.01
C VAL A 199 -9.81 5.27 31.10
N VAL A 200 -9.68 4.35 30.15
CA VAL A 200 -10.60 3.20 30.03
C VAL A 200 -10.39 2.19 31.16
N ARG A 201 -9.16 1.72 31.43
CA ARG A 201 -8.94 0.69 32.47
C ARG A 201 -9.00 1.21 33.90
N VAL A 202 -8.56 2.44 34.18
CA VAL A 202 -8.60 2.97 35.56
C VAL A 202 -9.97 3.54 35.91
N HIS A 203 -10.57 4.36 35.04
CA HIS A 203 -11.79 5.09 35.38
C HIS A 203 -13.07 4.38 34.92
N PHE A 204 -13.04 3.62 33.81
CA PHE A 204 -14.23 2.98 33.25
C PHE A 204 -14.30 1.47 33.47
N SER A 205 -13.29 0.84 34.11
CA SER A 205 -13.25 -0.62 34.26
C SER A 205 -14.45 -1.17 35.01
N GLY A 206 -14.74 -0.61 36.20
CA GLY A 206 -15.88 -1.04 37.01
C GLY A 206 -17.22 -0.86 36.30
N PHE A 207 -17.39 0.20 35.50
CA PHE A 207 -18.60 0.41 34.71
C PHE A 207 -18.73 -0.61 33.57
N ILE A 208 -17.64 -0.86 32.84
CA ILE A 208 -17.60 -1.83 31.73
C ILE A 208 -17.87 -3.24 32.26
N GLU A 209 -17.25 -3.63 33.37
CA GLU A 209 -17.47 -4.94 33.99
C GLU A 209 -18.88 -5.09 34.57
N HIS A 210 -19.50 -4.00 35.03
CA HIS A 210 -20.90 -4.03 35.46
C HIS A 210 -21.88 -4.21 34.30
N VAL A 211 -21.67 -3.51 33.18
CA VAL A 211 -22.57 -3.54 32.02
C VAL A 211 -22.37 -4.78 31.15
N PHE A 212 -21.13 -5.20 30.92
CA PHE A 212 -20.77 -6.30 30.02
C PHE A 212 -20.34 -7.58 30.75
N GLY A 213 -20.28 -7.56 32.08
CA GLY A 213 -19.94 -8.69 32.94
C GLY A 213 -18.48 -8.68 33.43
N PRO A 214 -18.16 -9.46 34.47
CA PRO A 214 -16.89 -9.41 35.20
C PRO A 214 -15.65 -9.81 34.38
N LYS A 215 -15.84 -10.38 33.18
CA LYS A 215 -14.75 -10.74 32.25
C LYS A 215 -14.71 -9.85 31.00
N ALA A 216 -15.40 -8.72 31.02
CA ALA A 216 -15.50 -7.83 29.87
C ALA A 216 -14.13 -7.27 29.43
N LEU A 217 -13.19 -7.10 30.36
CA LEU A 217 -11.85 -6.55 30.09
C LEU A 217 -10.76 -7.62 30.01
N ASP A 218 -11.13 -8.89 30.17
CA ASP A 218 -10.19 -10.01 30.11
C ASP A 218 -9.66 -10.17 28.67
N PRO A 219 -8.35 -10.06 28.44
CA PRO A 219 -7.75 -10.20 27.11
C PRO A 219 -8.06 -11.50 26.39
N GLN A 220 -8.39 -12.57 27.13
CA GLN A 220 -8.70 -13.89 26.55
C GLN A 220 -10.15 -14.04 26.09
N TRP A 221 -11.03 -13.11 26.47
CA TRP A 221 -12.45 -13.16 26.16
C TRP A 221 -12.86 -11.92 25.35
N TYR A 222 -13.47 -10.95 26.02
CA TYR A 222 -14.06 -9.78 25.37
C TYR A 222 -13.08 -8.59 25.28
N GLY A 223 -11.95 -8.64 25.99
CA GLY A 223 -10.93 -7.59 26.04
C GLY A 223 -10.47 -7.07 24.66
N PRO A 224 -10.25 -7.93 23.64
CA PRO A 224 -9.87 -7.48 22.30
C PRO A 224 -10.94 -6.64 21.60
N LEU A 225 -12.22 -6.75 21.99
CA LEU A 225 -13.33 -5.98 21.43
C LEU A 225 -13.69 -4.79 22.33
N THR A 226 -13.78 -4.99 23.64
CA THR A 226 -14.26 -3.97 24.59
C THR A 226 -13.28 -2.83 24.75
N LEU A 227 -11.97 -3.10 24.86
CA LEU A 227 -10.97 -2.06 25.07
C LEU A 227 -10.85 -1.09 23.88
N PRO A 228 -10.72 -1.55 22.61
CA PRO A 228 -10.70 -0.63 21.47
C PRO A 228 -12.02 0.11 21.29
N THR A 229 -13.16 -0.58 21.49
CA THR A 229 -14.49 0.04 21.34
C THR A 229 -14.73 1.12 22.40
N ALA A 230 -14.37 0.87 23.67
CA ALA A 230 -14.46 1.86 24.73
C ALA A 230 -13.52 3.03 24.49
N THR A 231 -12.28 2.77 24.04
CA THR A 231 -11.32 3.82 23.67
C THR A 231 -11.88 4.70 22.54
N PHE A 232 -12.46 4.08 21.51
CA PHE A 232 -13.11 4.79 20.42
C PHE A 232 -14.33 5.59 20.91
N ALA A 233 -15.15 5.03 21.82
CA ALA A 233 -16.29 5.72 22.40
C ALA A 233 -15.86 6.97 23.18
N VAL A 234 -14.75 6.92 23.91
CA VAL A 234 -14.17 8.10 24.58
C VAL A 234 -13.78 9.17 23.57
N TYR A 235 -13.10 8.79 22.48
CA TYR A 235 -12.78 9.72 21.39
C TYR A 235 -14.04 10.29 20.75
N TRP A 236 -15.04 9.46 20.52
CA TRP A 236 -16.31 9.87 19.95
C TRP A 236 -17.05 10.86 20.84
N LEU A 237 -17.07 10.66 22.17
CA LEU A 237 -17.67 11.60 23.11
C LEU A 237 -16.93 12.94 23.14
N PHE A 238 -15.60 12.90 23.07
CA PHE A 238 -14.78 14.12 22.95
C PHE A 238 -15.06 14.88 21.64
N LEU A 239 -15.15 14.16 20.53
CA LEU A 239 -15.52 14.72 19.22
C LEU A 239 -16.96 15.24 19.20
N LEU A 240 -17.88 14.56 19.87
CA LEU A 240 -19.27 15.01 20.02
C LEU A 240 -19.32 16.32 20.81
N TRP A 241 -18.55 16.42 21.89
CA TRP A 241 -18.42 17.68 22.64
C TRP A 241 -17.92 18.80 21.72
N LEU A 242 -16.86 18.54 20.95
CA LEU A 242 -16.30 19.51 20.00
C LEU A 242 -17.30 19.91 18.90
N TYR A 243 -18.04 18.93 18.38
CA TYR A 243 -19.11 19.13 17.40
C TYR A 243 -20.22 20.02 17.95
N ARG A 244 -20.63 19.82 19.21
CA ARG A 244 -21.62 20.68 19.89
C ARG A 244 -21.11 22.10 20.11
N GLN A 245 -19.81 22.27 20.34
CA GLN A 245 -19.16 23.58 20.45
C GLN A 245 -18.89 24.24 19.07
N LYS A 246 -19.20 23.56 17.96
CA LYS A 246 -18.93 24.01 16.58
C LYS A 246 -17.46 24.33 16.30
N ILE A 247 -16.54 23.66 16.99
CA ILE A 247 -15.10 23.79 16.75
C ILE A 247 -14.71 22.72 15.72
N PHE A 248 -14.14 23.15 14.60
CA PHE A 248 -13.73 22.25 13.52
C PHE A 248 -12.26 22.49 13.19
N LEU A 249 -11.40 21.52 13.50
CA LEU A 249 -9.99 21.61 13.15
C LEU A 249 -9.79 21.22 11.69
N ARG A 250 -9.33 22.18 10.90
CA ARG A 250 -8.96 22.03 9.49
C ARG A 250 -7.49 22.44 9.36
N ILE A 251 -6.74 21.69 8.56
CA ILE A 251 -5.38 22.01 8.16
C ILE A 251 -5.42 22.57 6.75
#